data_AF-A0A2U1D659-F1
#
_entry.id   AF-A0A2U1D659-F1
#
_cell.length_a   1.000
_cell.length_b   1.000
_cell.length_c   1.000
_cell.angle_alpha   90.00
_cell.angle_beta   90.00
_cell.angle_gamma   90.00
#
_symmetry.space_group_name_H-M   'P 1'
#
loop_
_entity.id
_entity.type
_entity.pdbx_description
1 polymer ?
#
loop_
_entity_poly.entity_id
_entity_poly.type
_entity_poly.pdbx_seq_one_letter_code
_entity_poly.pdbx_strand_id
1 'polypeptide(L)'
;MSELQQNIVIILGFLGEWFLFSFPLLQGSLELSEQTDVIGHYKESAGQYPKVSPWYWLLPPLKVYLERERVKKMLKSGSFSGVDKRQLRIFSMRATAWFYVAMAGAFNGIGKTKEVLEHFHWSESAWVFWSINGVMLILGVANVIIRLRISKQKLAKSKSESLL
;
A
#
# COMPACT_ATOMS: atom_id res chain seq x y z
N MET A 1 -10.16 -16.22 -32.45
CA MET A 1 -9.10 -15.36 -31.91
C MET A 1 -7.78 -15.90 -32.42
N SER A 2 -6.86 -15.07 -32.92
CA SER A 2 -5.51 -15.57 -33.25
C SER A 2 -4.74 -15.89 -31.98
N GLU A 3 -3.76 -16.79 -32.06
CA GLU A 3 -2.90 -17.17 -30.92
C GLU A 3 -2.22 -15.93 -30.29
N LEU A 4 -1.76 -15.00 -31.13
CA LEU A 4 -1.19 -13.72 -30.69
C LEU A 4 -2.19 -12.90 -29.85
N GLN A 5 -3.45 -12.82 -30.26
CA GLN A 5 -4.49 -12.08 -29.53
C GLN A 5 -4.74 -12.72 -28.15
N GLN A 6 -4.74 -14.05 -28.07
CA GLN A 6 -4.93 -14.76 -26.80
C GLN A 6 -3.76 -14.53 -25.84
N ASN A 7 -2.52 -14.60 -26.32
CA ASN A 7 -1.32 -14.33 -25.52
C ASN A 7 -1.36 -12.93 -24.91
N ILE A 8 -1.73 -11.92 -25.72
CA ILE A 8 -1.82 -10.53 -25.27
C ILE A 8 -2.88 -10.38 -24.18
N VAL A 9 -4.08 -10.94 -24.35
CA VAL A 9 -5.17 -10.82 -23.36
C VAL A 9 -4.79 -11.44 -22.02
N ILE A 10 -4.14 -12.61 -22.03
CA ILE A 10 -3.73 -13.31 -20.81
C ILE A 10 -2.66 -12.52 -20.05
N ILE A 11 -1.64 -12.02 -20.77
CA ILE A 11 -0.58 -11.21 -20.16
C ILE A 11 -1.13 -9.89 -19.62
N LEU A 12 -2.00 -9.21 -20.37
CA LEU A 12 -2.62 -7.96 -19.92
C LEU A 12 -3.53 -8.19 -18.71
N GLY A 13 -4.28 -9.29 -18.68
CA GLY A 13 -5.11 -9.66 -17.53
C GLY A 13 -4.28 -9.90 -16.28
N PHE A 14 -3.18 -10.65 -16.41
CA PHE A 14 -2.22 -10.84 -15.32
C PHE A 14 -1.65 -9.51 -14.81
N LEU A 15 -1.11 -8.67 -15.71
CA LEU A 15 -0.55 -7.38 -15.33
C LEU A 15 -1.59 -6.45 -14.69
N GLY A 16 -2.81 -6.46 -15.21
CA GLY A 16 -3.93 -5.66 -14.71
C GLY A 16 -4.25 -5.94 -13.25
N GLU A 17 -4.35 -7.20 -12.86
CA GLU A 17 -4.64 -7.57 -11.47
C GLU A 17 -3.49 -7.19 -10.51
N TRP A 18 -2.24 -7.32 -10.95
CA TRP A 18 -1.10 -6.89 -10.15
C TRP A 18 -0.98 -5.37 -10.04
N PHE A 19 -1.46 -4.61 -11.02
CA PHE A 19 -1.65 -3.16 -10.90
C PHE A 19 -2.79 -2.82 -9.93
N LEU A 20 -3.89 -3.57 -9.95
CA LEU A 20 -4.98 -3.46 -8.97
C LEU A 20 -4.53 -3.83 -7.54
N PHE A 21 -3.45 -4.60 -7.39
CA PHE A 21 -2.78 -4.75 -6.11
C PHE A 21 -1.91 -3.53 -5.76
N SER A 22 -0.94 -3.19 -6.61
CA SER A 22 0.13 -2.24 -6.25
C SER A 22 -0.35 -0.79 -6.11
N PHE A 23 -1.22 -0.31 -7.00
CA PHE A 23 -1.64 1.11 -6.99
C PHE A 23 -2.65 1.44 -5.89
N PRO A 24 -3.70 0.63 -5.64
CA PRO A 24 -4.54 0.81 -4.46
C PRO A 24 -3.75 0.69 -3.15
N LEU A 25 -2.76 -0.20 -3.07
CA LEU A 25 -1.86 -0.26 -1.92
C LEU A 25 -1.09 1.06 -1.74
N LEU A 26 -0.57 1.65 -2.82
CA LEU A 26 0.07 2.97 -2.80
C LEU A 26 -0.91 4.05 -2.32
N GLN A 27 -2.12 4.08 -2.88
CA GLN A 27 -3.13 5.09 -2.58
C GLN A 27 -3.54 5.06 -1.11
N GLY A 28 -3.88 3.87 -0.58
CA GLY A 28 -4.21 3.74 0.84
C GLY A 28 -3.01 4.13 1.73
N SER A 29 -1.78 3.86 1.29
CA SER A 29 -0.58 4.26 2.02
C SER A 29 -0.38 5.77 2.07
N LEU A 30 -0.71 6.47 0.99
CA LEU A 30 -0.64 7.93 0.91
C LEU A 30 -1.65 8.57 1.87
N GLU A 31 -2.90 8.12 1.84
CA GLU A 31 -3.94 8.63 2.74
C GLU A 31 -3.62 8.40 4.22
N LEU A 32 -2.97 7.27 4.55
CA LEU A 32 -2.50 7.00 5.91
C LEU A 32 -1.29 7.86 6.30
N SER A 33 -0.41 8.20 5.34
CA SER A 33 0.70 9.12 5.58
C SER A 33 0.19 10.53 5.82
N GLU A 34 -0.77 11.01 5.03
CA GLU A 34 -1.42 12.32 5.23
C GLU A 34 -2.03 12.43 6.63
N GLN A 35 -2.70 11.38 7.10
CA GLN A 35 -3.21 11.31 8.47
C GLN A 35 -2.10 11.52 9.51
N THR A 36 -0.94 10.88 9.30
CA THR A 36 0.21 10.95 10.21
C THR A 36 0.84 12.34 10.18
N ASP A 37 0.92 12.97 9.00
CA ASP A 37 1.50 14.29 8.82
C ASP A 37 0.64 15.37 9.48
N VAL A 38 -0.70 15.30 9.33
CA VAL A 38 -1.63 16.18 10.05
C VAL A 38 -1.40 16.10 11.55
N ILE A 39 -1.28 14.89 12.12
CA ILE A 39 -1.03 14.72 13.56
C ILE A 39 0.38 15.22 13.96
N GLY A 40 1.38 15.00 13.10
CA GLY A 40 2.76 15.46 13.30
C GLY A 40 2.87 16.98 13.38
N HIS A 41 2.08 17.72 12.60
CA HIS A 41 2.02 19.19 12.67
C HIS A 41 1.55 19.72 14.03
N TYR A 42 0.77 18.93 14.79
CA TYR A 42 0.31 19.31 16.13
C TYR A 42 1.24 18.83 17.26
N LYS A 43 2.41 18.23 16.96
CA LYS A 43 3.31 17.69 18.00
C LYS A 43 4.81 17.80 17.69
N GLU A 44 5.55 18.47 18.57
CA GLU A 44 7.01 18.27 18.76
C GLU A 44 7.33 16.87 19.34
N SER A 45 6.38 16.19 19.99
CA SER A 45 6.59 14.93 20.73
C SER A 45 6.40 13.65 19.89
N ALA A 46 6.40 13.74 18.55
CA ALA A 46 6.24 12.57 17.66
C ALA A 46 7.32 11.48 17.88
N GLY A 47 8.48 11.85 18.44
CA GLY A 47 9.56 10.93 18.81
C GLY A 47 9.23 9.95 19.94
N GLN A 48 8.15 10.15 20.69
CA GLN A 48 7.83 9.34 21.86
C GLN A 48 7.09 8.03 21.55
N TYR A 49 6.61 7.84 20.30
CA TYR A 49 5.83 6.66 19.91
C TYR A 49 6.46 5.91 18.73
N PRO A 50 6.78 4.60 18.88
CA PRO A 50 7.46 3.82 17.84
C PRO A 50 6.62 3.76 16.56
N LYS A 51 7.28 3.87 15.40
CA LYS A 51 6.65 3.79 14.07
C LYS A 51 6.18 2.35 13.80
N VAL A 52 5.03 2.20 13.14
CA VAL A 52 4.57 0.87 12.71
C VAL A 52 5.47 0.36 11.59
N SER A 53 5.89 -0.90 11.70
CA SER A 53 6.78 -1.52 10.73
C SER A 53 6.19 -1.47 9.30
N PRO A 54 6.99 -1.14 8.27
CA PRO A 54 6.57 -1.23 6.88
C PRO A 54 6.12 -2.64 6.47
N TRP A 55 6.64 -3.69 7.10
CA TRP A 55 6.32 -5.09 6.78
C TRP A 55 4.85 -5.47 7.00
N TYR A 56 4.12 -4.73 7.85
CA TYR A 56 2.67 -4.90 7.97
C TYR A 56 1.91 -4.56 6.68
N TRP A 57 2.57 -4.02 5.64
CA TRP A 57 1.98 -3.91 4.30
C TRP A 57 1.61 -5.25 3.66
N LEU A 58 2.17 -6.37 4.12
CA LEU A 58 1.72 -7.71 3.70
C LEU A 58 0.28 -8.01 4.14
N LEU A 59 -0.19 -7.34 5.21
CA LEU A 59 -1.56 -7.41 5.71
C LEU A 59 -2.11 -5.98 5.91
N PRO A 60 -2.51 -5.30 4.83
CA PRO A 60 -2.84 -3.88 4.87
C PRO A 60 -3.90 -3.48 5.93
N PRO A 61 -4.99 -4.24 6.17
CA PRO A 61 -5.94 -3.95 7.25
C PRO A 61 -5.29 -3.94 8.65
N LEU A 62 -4.35 -4.86 8.89
CA LEU A 62 -3.60 -4.92 10.15
C LEU A 62 -2.74 -3.68 10.34
N LYS A 63 -2.08 -3.21 9.27
CA LYS A 63 -1.29 -1.98 9.34
C LYS A 63 -2.14 -0.76 9.69
N VAL A 64 -3.32 -0.62 9.08
CA VAL A 64 -4.25 0.47 9.42
C VAL A 64 -4.67 0.40 10.87
N TYR A 65 -5.01 -0.80 11.36
CA TYR A 65 -5.37 -1.00 12.74
C TYR A 65 -4.25 -0.55 13.70
N LEU A 66 -3.01 -0.96 13.43
CA LEU A 66 -1.85 -0.60 14.25
C LEU A 66 -1.56 0.91 14.23
N GLU A 67 -1.64 1.55 13.07
CA GLU A 67 -1.46 3.01 12.98
C GLU A 67 -2.62 3.75 13.67
N ARG A 68 -3.86 3.26 13.58
CA ARG A 68 -5.00 3.82 14.34
C ARG A 68 -4.79 3.72 15.85
N GLU A 69 -4.32 2.58 16.34
CA GLU A 69 -4.04 2.40 17.77
C GLU A 69 -2.90 3.32 18.23
N ARG A 70 -1.86 3.49 17.40
CA ARG A 70 -0.79 4.46 17.64
C ARG A 70 -1.33 5.89 17.73
N VAL A 71 -2.18 6.30 16.79
CA VAL A 71 -2.83 7.62 16.78
C VAL A 71 -3.72 7.81 18.02
N LYS A 72 -4.52 6.80 18.41
CA LYS A 72 -5.33 6.88 19.63
C LYS A 72 -4.48 7.08 20.88
N LYS A 73 -3.36 6.36 21.00
CA LYS A 73 -2.41 6.53 22.11
C LYS A 73 -1.81 7.93 22.13
N MET A 74 -1.42 8.45 20.96
CA MET A 74 -0.95 9.83 20.82
C MET A 74 -2.01 10.84 21.29
N LEU A 75 -3.26 10.69 20.84
CA LEU A 75 -4.38 11.59 21.18
C LEU A 75 -4.77 11.56 22.66
N LYS A 76 -4.68 10.40 23.32
CA LYS A 76 -4.96 10.29 24.77
C LYS A 76 -3.92 10.99 25.64
N SER A 77 -2.69 11.13 25.16
CA SER A 77 -1.57 11.69 25.93
C SER A 77 -1.36 13.20 25.75
N GLY A 78 -2.25 13.91 25.07
CA GLY A 78 -2.11 15.35 24.82
C GLY A 78 -3.46 16.06 24.61
N SER A 79 -3.49 17.37 24.85
CA SER A 79 -4.67 18.21 24.60
C SER A 79 -4.80 18.52 23.10
N PHE A 80 -5.35 17.58 22.32
CA PHE A 80 -5.58 17.75 20.88
C PHE A 80 -6.94 18.40 20.59
N SER A 81 -7.24 19.54 21.23
CA SER A 81 -8.53 20.23 21.03
C SER A 81 -8.73 20.77 19.60
N GLY A 82 -7.64 20.95 18.83
CA GLY A 82 -7.66 21.47 17.46
C GLY A 82 -7.57 20.43 16.35
N VAL A 83 -7.39 19.13 16.66
CA VAL A 83 -7.31 18.08 15.62
C VAL A 83 -8.71 17.65 15.22
N ASP A 84 -9.03 17.78 13.94
CA ASP A 84 -10.31 17.31 13.41
C ASP A 84 -10.37 15.77 13.40
N LYS A 85 -10.95 15.22 14.46
CA LYS A 85 -11.20 13.78 14.62
C LYS A 85 -12.04 13.20 13.47
N ARG A 86 -12.89 14.02 12.83
CA ARG A 86 -13.68 13.61 11.66
C ARG A 86 -12.77 13.40 10.46
N GLN A 87 -11.86 14.34 10.20
CA GLN A 87 -10.88 14.23 9.11
C GLN A 87 -9.99 13.00 9.27
N LEU A 88 -9.49 12.74 10.49
CA LEU A 88 -8.70 11.53 10.80
C LEU A 88 -9.47 10.25 10.50
N ARG A 89 -10.77 10.19 10.86
CA ARG A 89 -11.61 9.03 10.60
C ARG A 89 -11.83 8.81 9.11
N ILE A 90 -12.05 9.89 8.35
CA ILE A 90 -12.25 9.83 6.90
C ILE A 90 -10.99 9.31 6.20
N PHE A 91 -9.79 9.81 6.53
CA PHE A 91 -8.54 9.27 5.97
C PHE A 91 -8.37 7.79 6.27
N SER A 92 -8.62 7.40 7.52
CA SER A 92 -8.59 6.00 7.94
C SER A 92 -9.59 5.12 7.19
N MET A 93 -10.79 5.61 6.89
CA MET A 93 -11.80 4.84 6.14
C MET A 93 -11.41 4.70 4.68
N ARG A 94 -10.97 5.78 4.03
CA ARG A 94 -10.52 5.74 2.63
C ARG A 94 -9.32 4.81 2.46
N ALA A 95 -8.34 4.89 3.37
CA ALA A 95 -7.16 4.04 3.33
C ALA A 95 -7.55 2.56 3.42
N THR A 96 -8.49 2.25 4.33
CA THR A 96 -9.05 0.91 4.48
C THR A 96 -9.72 0.42 3.19
N ALA A 97 -10.51 1.27 2.51
CA ALA A 97 -11.17 0.91 1.27
C ALA A 97 -10.14 0.54 0.18
N TRP A 98 -9.12 1.37 -0.02
CA TRP A 98 -8.06 1.07 -0.99
C TRP A 98 -7.27 -0.19 -0.67
N PHE A 99 -7.11 -0.51 0.61
CA PHE A 99 -6.50 -1.77 1.02
C PHE A 99 -7.35 -3.00 0.74
N TYR A 100 -8.67 -2.91 0.87
CA TYR A 100 -9.55 -3.99 0.42
C TYR A 100 -9.47 -4.19 -1.09
N VAL A 101 -9.40 -3.10 -1.86
CA VAL A 101 -9.20 -3.18 -3.33
C VAL A 101 -7.84 -3.82 -3.66
N ALA A 102 -6.76 -3.41 -2.97
CA ALA A 102 -5.44 -4.01 -3.15
C ALA A 102 -5.47 -5.52 -2.88
N MET A 103 -6.11 -5.92 -1.77
CA MET A 103 -6.23 -7.33 -1.40
C MET A 103 -7.02 -8.14 -2.44
N ALA A 104 -8.10 -7.58 -2.98
CA ALA A 104 -8.85 -8.21 -4.07
C ALA A 104 -7.99 -8.39 -5.32
N GLY A 105 -7.22 -7.35 -5.72
CA GLY A 105 -6.28 -7.44 -6.84
C GLY A 105 -5.19 -8.50 -6.62
N ALA A 106 -4.70 -8.67 -5.39
CA ALA A 106 -3.74 -9.73 -5.07
C ALA A 106 -4.35 -11.14 -5.24
N PHE A 107 -5.57 -11.36 -4.74
CA PHE A 107 -6.26 -12.65 -4.88
C PHE A 107 -6.57 -12.98 -6.33
N ASN A 108 -7.05 -12.00 -7.10
CA ASN A 108 -7.26 -12.18 -8.53
C ASN A 108 -5.95 -12.41 -9.28
N GLY A 109 -4.87 -11.70 -8.92
CA GLY A 109 -3.54 -11.88 -9.51
C GLY A 109 -2.98 -13.28 -9.28
N ILE A 110 -3.23 -13.87 -8.12
CA ILE A 110 -2.92 -15.28 -7.85
C ILE A 110 -3.69 -16.21 -8.81
N GLY A 111 -4.98 -15.95 -9.01
CA GLY A 111 -5.79 -16.67 -10.01
C GLY A 111 -5.25 -16.52 -11.43
N LYS A 112 -4.90 -15.30 -11.85
CA LYS A 112 -4.33 -15.03 -13.18
C LYS A 112 -2.95 -15.64 -13.39
N THR A 113 -2.17 -15.82 -12.34
CA THR A 113 -0.89 -16.55 -12.42
C THR A 113 -1.11 -17.98 -12.86
N LYS A 114 -2.17 -18.64 -12.35
CA LYS A 114 -2.54 -19.99 -12.78
C LYS A 114 -2.93 -20.03 -14.25
N GLU A 115 -3.76 -19.10 -14.71
CA GLU A 115 -4.19 -18.98 -16.11
C GLU A 115 -2.98 -18.79 -17.07
N VAL A 116 -2.01 -17.96 -16.68
CA VAL A 116 -0.75 -17.80 -17.42
C VAL A 116 0.02 -19.12 -17.49
N LEU A 117 0.20 -19.81 -16.37
CA LEU A 117 0.99 -21.06 -16.34
C LEU A 117 0.31 -22.20 -17.11
N GLU A 118 -1.02 -22.30 -17.06
CA GLU A 118 -1.78 -23.26 -17.86
C GLU A 118 -1.65 -22.98 -19.35
N HIS A 119 -1.72 -21.71 -19.75
CA HIS A 119 -1.59 -21.29 -21.16
C HIS A 119 -0.21 -21.58 -21.75
N PHE A 120 0.86 -21.46 -20.96
CA PHE A 120 2.23 -21.76 -21.39
C PHE A 120 2.70 -23.19 -21.05
N HIS A 121 1.79 -24.08 -20.65
CA HIS A 121 2.08 -25.48 -20.31
C HIS A 121 3.11 -25.67 -19.16
N TRP A 122 3.20 -24.70 -18.24
CA TRP A 122 4.06 -24.75 -17.06
C TRP A 122 3.29 -25.05 -15.77
N SER A 123 2.04 -25.54 -15.88
CA SER A 123 1.11 -25.75 -14.76
C SER A 123 1.56 -26.83 -13.77
N GLU A 124 2.46 -27.74 -14.14
CA GLU A 124 2.89 -28.85 -13.27
C GLU A 124 3.85 -28.42 -12.15
N SER A 125 4.49 -27.25 -12.28
CA SER A 125 5.48 -26.80 -11.29
C SER A 125 4.87 -25.89 -10.23
N ALA A 126 4.47 -26.48 -9.09
CA ALA A 126 3.99 -25.73 -7.94
C ALA A 126 4.99 -24.67 -7.44
N TRP A 127 6.29 -24.94 -7.55
CA TRP A 127 7.35 -24.00 -7.19
C TRP A 127 7.32 -22.74 -8.04
N VAL A 128 7.17 -22.88 -9.36
CA VAL A 128 7.09 -21.74 -10.29
C VAL A 128 5.88 -20.86 -9.94
N PHE A 129 4.73 -21.48 -9.65
CA PHE A 129 3.53 -20.75 -9.22
C PHE A 129 3.77 -19.90 -7.97
N TRP A 130 4.31 -20.49 -6.90
CA TRP A 130 4.57 -19.75 -5.67
C TRP A 130 5.68 -18.70 -5.83
N SER A 131 6.71 -18.99 -6.62
CA SER A 131 7.78 -18.03 -6.92
C SER A 131 7.26 -16.80 -7.65
N ILE A 132 6.45 -16.95 -8.70
CA ILE A 132 5.88 -15.81 -9.44
C ILE A 132 5.01 -14.95 -8.51
N ASN A 133 4.10 -15.57 -7.76
CA ASN A 133 3.25 -14.85 -6.82
C ASN A 133 4.05 -14.13 -5.73
N GLY A 134 5.05 -14.79 -5.15
CA GLY A 134 5.94 -14.20 -4.16
C GLY A 134 6.71 -12.99 -4.71
N VAL A 135 7.26 -13.11 -5.93
CA VAL A 135 7.97 -12.01 -6.61
C VAL A 135 7.01 -10.85 -6.88
N MET A 136 5.81 -11.10 -7.39
CA MET A 136 4.84 -10.03 -7.69
C MET A 136 4.37 -9.30 -6.43
N LEU A 137 4.16 -10.00 -5.32
CA LEU A 137 3.85 -9.39 -4.03
C LEU A 137 5.01 -8.50 -3.55
N ILE A 138 6.26 -9.02 -3.61
CA ILE A 138 7.46 -8.27 -3.21
C ILE A 138 7.62 -7.02 -4.09
N LEU A 139 7.51 -7.15 -5.41
CA LEU A 139 7.61 -6.02 -6.35
C LEU A 139 6.52 -4.98 -6.09
N GLY A 140 5.29 -5.42 -5.86
CA GLY A 140 4.16 -4.54 -5.56
C GLY A 140 4.38 -3.73 -4.28
N VAL A 141 4.85 -4.37 -3.20
CA VAL A 141 5.16 -3.71 -1.93
C VAL A 141 6.41 -2.82 -2.05
N ALA A 142 7.47 -3.30 -2.72
CA ALA A 142 8.69 -2.53 -2.93
C ALA A 142 8.42 -1.25 -3.73
N ASN A 143 7.62 -1.32 -4.79
CA ASN A 143 7.18 -0.17 -5.57
C ASN A 143 6.49 0.88 -4.68
N VAL A 144 5.60 0.46 -3.78
CA VAL A 144 4.93 1.35 -2.81
C VAL A 144 5.94 2.00 -1.87
N ILE A 145 6.84 1.21 -1.26
CA ILE A 145 7.85 1.73 -0.33
C ILE A 145 8.76 2.76 -1.01
N ILE A 146 9.24 2.46 -2.22
CA ILE A 146 10.11 3.35 -2.98
C ILE A 146 9.40 4.68 -3.30
N ARG A 147 8.17 4.62 -3.81
CA ARG A 147 7.40 5.82 -4.17
C ARG A 147 7.08 6.69 -2.96
N LEU A 148 6.71 6.09 -1.83
CA LEU A 148 6.49 6.83 -0.58
C LEU A 148 7.76 7.52 -0.07
N ARG A 149 8.93 6.85 -0.16
CA ARG A 149 10.21 7.46 0.22
C ARG A 149 10.58 8.64 -0.67
N ILE A 150 10.43 8.49 -1.98
CA ILE A 150 10.71 9.57 -2.95
C ILE A 150 9.80 10.77 -2.70
N SER A 151 8.51 10.54 -2.45
CA SER A 151 7.55 11.62 -2.14
C SER A 151 7.98 12.42 -0.90
N LYS A 152 8.36 11.72 0.17
CA LYS A 152 8.84 12.36 1.42
C LYS A 152 10.13 13.14 1.23
N GLN A 153 11.06 12.63 0.41
CA GLN A 153 12.32 13.33 0.10
C GLN A 153 12.09 14.63 -0.68
N LYS A 154 11.19 14.62 -1.68
CA LYS A 154 10.85 15.81 -2.45
C LYS A 154 10.21 16.90 -1.59
N LEU A 155 9.31 16.51 -0.69
CA LEU A 155 8.68 17.43 0.28
C LEU A 155 9.72 18.04 1.23
N ALA A 156 10.67 17.25 1.73
CA ALA A 156 11.74 17.74 2.60
C ALA A 156 12.64 18.76 1.89
N LYS A 157 13.02 18.49 0.63
CA LYS A 157 13.85 19.38 -0.18
C LYS A 157 13.16 20.71 -0.51
N SER A 158 11.88 20.66 -0.90
CA SER A 158 11.10 21.87 -1.18
C SER A 158 10.98 22.78 0.05
N LYS A 159 10.81 22.18 1.24
CA LYS A 159 10.73 22.95 2.49
C LYS A 159 12.06 23.62 2.87
N SER A 160 13.20 23.00 2.57
CA SER A 160 14.52 23.62 2.79
C SER A 160 14.80 24.78 1.82
N GLU A 161 14.34 24.67 0.58
CA GLU A 161 14.52 25.72 -0.44
C GLU A 161 13.63 26.94 -0.17
N SER A 162 12.46 26.78 0.45
CA SER A 162 11.58 27.91 0.83
C SER A 162 12.02 28.69 2.07
N LEU A 163 13.05 28.21 2.78
CA LEU A 163 13.59 28.83 4.00
C LEU A 163 14.92 29.56 3.75
N LEU A 164 15.41 29.55 2.51
CA LEU A 164 16.57 30.30 2.02
C LEU A 164 16.08 31.49 1.19
#